data_AF-A0A9E3ECC7-F1
#
_entry.id   AF-A0A9E3ECC7-F1
#
_cell.length_a   1.000
_cell.length_b   1.000
_cell.length_c   1.000
_cell.angle_alpha   90.00
_cell.angle_beta   90.00
_cell.angle_gamma   90.00
#
_symmetry.space_group_name_H-M   'P 1'
#
loop_
_entity.id
_entity.type
_entity.pdbx_description
1 polymer ?
#
loop_
_entity_poly.entity_id
_entity_poly.type
_entity_poly.pdbx_seq_one_letter_code
_entity_poly.pdbx_strand_id
1 'polypeptide(L)'
;MMPQVLRLSPSDRPGGHDGGPPFDDGEVSHDGDDLPFRVEIWDEAGDHVALVVAVSLSPAIGYAAFYAATREYPGRAITLRHKGRVLSRWTAQTH
;
A
#
# COMPACT_ATOMS: atom_id res chain seq x y z
N MET A 1 9.16 30.44 44.88
CA MET A 1 9.19 29.36 43.89
C MET A 1 8.12 29.67 42.84
N MET A 2 8.51 30.15 41.66
CA MET A 2 7.61 30.50 40.56
C MET A 2 8.25 30.01 39.25
N PRO A 3 7.56 29.25 38.39
CA PRO A 3 8.13 28.78 37.14
C PRO A 3 8.12 29.89 36.09
N GLN A 4 9.29 30.12 35.49
CA GLN A 4 9.46 31.03 34.35
C GLN A 4 8.83 30.36 33.13
N VAL A 5 7.71 30.88 32.63
CA VAL A 5 7.11 30.44 31.37
C VAL A 5 7.83 31.14 30.22
N LEU A 6 8.68 30.39 29.51
CA LEU A 6 9.28 30.85 28.26
C LEU A 6 8.17 31.00 27.21
N ARG A 7 7.79 32.25 26.93
CA ARG A 7 6.77 32.61 25.93
C ARG A 7 7.42 32.56 24.54
N LEU A 8 7.15 31.49 23.78
CA LEU A 8 7.56 31.38 22.38
C LEU A 8 6.65 32.28 21.52
N SER A 9 7.25 33.22 20.79
CA SER A 9 6.56 34.12 19.84
C SER A 9 5.98 33.34 18.65
N PRO A 10 4.76 33.67 18.17
CA PRO A 10 4.25 33.15 16.91
C PRO A 10 4.72 34.06 15.77
N SER A 11 5.82 33.71 15.12
CA SER A 11 6.19 34.31 13.84
C SER A 11 7.05 33.34 13.05
N ASP A 12 6.40 32.30 12.52
CA ASP A 12 6.82 31.72 11.25
C ASP A 12 5.65 31.95 10.28
N ARG A 13 5.75 33.02 9.48
CA ARG A 13 4.85 33.27 8.36
C ARG A 13 5.26 32.32 7.25
N PRO A 14 4.33 31.54 6.64
CA PRO A 14 4.66 30.80 5.44
C PRO A 14 4.94 31.78 4.31
N GLY A 15 6.22 31.98 4.01
CA GLY A 15 6.66 32.67 2.80
C GLY A 15 6.25 31.82 1.60
N GLY A 16 5.46 32.40 0.70
CA GLY A 16 5.06 31.75 -0.53
C GLY A 16 6.27 31.37 -1.38
N HIS A 17 6.36 30.08 -1.69
CA HIS A 17 7.10 29.61 -2.86
C HIS A 17 6.06 29.19 -3.90
N ASP A 18 5.73 30.17 -4.74
CA ASP A 18 5.14 29.98 -6.06
C ASP A 18 6.09 29.08 -6.89
N GLY A 19 5.58 27.97 -7.44
CA GLY A 19 6.30 27.20 -8.47
C GLY A 19 6.74 25.75 -8.16
N GLY A 20 5.95 24.95 -7.45
CA GLY A 20 6.05 23.48 -7.53
C GLY A 20 5.17 22.95 -8.68
N PRO A 21 5.56 21.91 -9.43
CA PRO A 21 4.74 21.37 -10.51
C PRO A 21 3.36 20.93 -9.95
N PRO A 22 2.31 20.81 -10.80
CA PRO A 22 1.08 20.19 -10.33
C PRO A 22 1.47 18.88 -9.65
N PHE A 23 0.80 18.54 -8.56
CA PHE A 23 0.80 17.18 -8.07
C PHE A 23 0.32 16.33 -9.25
N ASP A 24 1.28 15.85 -10.03
CA ASP A 24 1.14 14.72 -10.90
C ASP A 24 0.87 13.62 -9.87
N ASP A 25 -0.41 13.29 -9.70
CA ASP A 25 -0.84 12.01 -9.18
C ASP A 25 -0.20 10.98 -10.10
N GLY A 26 1.10 10.78 -9.91
CA GLY A 26 1.90 9.89 -10.71
C GLY A 26 1.20 8.57 -10.58
N GLU A 27 0.47 8.20 -11.64
CA GLU A 27 0.11 6.85 -11.93
C GLU A 27 1.40 6.10 -11.67
N VAL A 28 1.47 5.43 -10.50
CA VAL A 28 2.63 4.66 -10.10
C VAL A 28 2.71 3.58 -11.15
N SER A 29 3.45 3.92 -12.20
CA SER A 29 3.65 3.07 -13.35
C SER A 29 4.24 1.82 -12.75
N HIS A 30 3.44 0.77 -12.81
CA HIS A 30 3.77 -0.55 -12.31
C HIS A 30 4.88 -1.12 -13.21
N ASP A 31 6.07 -0.55 -13.11
CA ASP A 31 7.28 -1.09 -13.67
C ASP A 31 7.57 -2.38 -12.89
N GLY A 32 7.05 -3.47 -13.47
CA GLY A 32 6.70 -4.69 -12.79
C GLY A 32 7.84 -5.67 -12.57
N ASP A 33 9.10 -5.26 -12.69
CA ASP A 33 10.17 -6.26 -12.90
C ASP A 33 11.06 -6.56 -11.67
N ASP A 34 11.11 -5.71 -10.64
CA ASP A 34 11.89 -5.99 -9.41
C ASP A 34 11.13 -5.69 -8.10
N LEU A 35 9.82 -5.96 -8.06
CA LEU A 35 9.02 -5.63 -6.89
C LEU A 35 9.09 -6.71 -5.78
N PRO A 36 9.10 -6.29 -4.49
CA PRO A 36 9.04 -7.17 -3.32
C PRO A 36 7.79 -8.06 -3.31
N PHE A 37 7.68 -8.98 -2.34
CA PHE A 37 6.47 -9.79 -2.13
C PHE A 37 5.24 -8.89 -2.03
N ARG A 38 4.30 -9.06 -2.95
CA ARG A 38 3.10 -8.24 -3.09
C ARG A 38 1.86 -9.09 -2.90
N VAL A 39 0.93 -8.62 -2.07
CA VAL A 39 -0.38 -9.23 -1.89
C VAL A 39 -1.42 -8.38 -2.58
N GLU A 40 -2.05 -8.97 -3.59
CA GLU A 40 -3.01 -8.32 -4.48
C GLU A 40 -4.37 -8.96 -4.27
N ILE A 41 -5.41 -8.13 -4.21
CA ILE A 41 -6.81 -8.51 -4.21
C ILE A 41 -7.36 -8.15 -5.57
N TRP A 42 -7.99 -9.12 -6.20
CA TRP A 42 -8.63 -8.97 -7.49
C TRP A 42 -10.07 -8.54 -7.32
N ASP A 43 -10.61 -7.94 -8.37
CA ASP A 43 -12.03 -7.64 -8.45
C ASP A 43 -12.90 -8.92 -8.35
N GLU A 44 -14.20 -8.76 -8.12
CA GLU A 44 -15.20 -9.82 -8.12
C GLU A 44 -15.18 -10.65 -9.40
N ALA A 45 -14.96 -10.00 -10.54
CA ALA A 45 -14.81 -10.68 -11.82
C ALA A 45 -13.45 -11.41 -11.98
N GLY A 46 -12.47 -11.10 -11.13
CA GLY A 46 -11.11 -11.63 -11.23
C GLY A 46 -10.31 -11.12 -12.42
N ASP A 47 -10.76 -10.03 -13.05
CA ASP A 47 -10.19 -9.49 -14.31
C ASP A 47 -8.98 -8.58 -14.07
N HIS A 48 -9.06 -7.73 -13.04
CA HIS A 48 -8.00 -6.80 -12.67
C HIS A 48 -7.72 -6.83 -11.16
N VAL A 49 -6.52 -6.37 -10.80
CA VAL A 49 -6.16 -6.13 -9.40
C VAL A 49 -6.94 -4.90 -8.93
N ALA A 50 -7.86 -5.11 -8.00
CA ALA A 50 -8.64 -4.04 -7.39
C ALA A 50 -7.82 -3.30 -6.32
N LEU A 51 -6.98 -4.02 -5.56
CA LEU A 51 -6.23 -3.45 -4.45
C LEU A 51 -4.93 -4.21 -4.17
N VAL A 52 -3.87 -3.49 -3.80
CA VAL A 52 -2.64 -4.08 -3.23
C VAL A 52 -2.65 -3.81 -1.72
N VAL A 53 -2.74 -4.86 -0.90
CA VAL A 53 -2.83 -4.71 0.57
C VAL A 53 -1.49 -4.77 1.27
N ALA A 54 -0.46 -5.33 0.64
CA ALA A 54 0.88 -5.36 1.21
C ALA A 54 1.97 -5.43 0.12
N VAL A 55 3.10 -4.78 0.40
CA VAL A 55 4.36 -4.92 -0.34
C VAL A 55 5.48 -5.08 0.69
N SER A 56 6.26 -6.15 0.61
CA SER A 56 7.28 -6.49 1.60
C SER A 56 8.49 -7.18 0.99
N LEU A 57 9.69 -6.81 1.42
CA LEU A 57 10.94 -7.52 1.07
C LEU A 57 11.06 -8.88 1.79
N SER A 58 10.30 -9.10 2.86
CA SER A 58 10.30 -10.34 3.62
C SER A 58 9.18 -11.29 3.17
N PRO A 59 9.49 -12.56 2.81
CA PRO A 59 8.49 -13.56 2.46
C PRO A 59 7.52 -13.81 3.62
N ALA A 60 8.02 -13.85 4.86
CA ALA A 60 7.19 -14.14 6.03
C ALA A 60 6.08 -13.11 6.23
N ILE A 61 6.41 -11.82 6.06
CA ILE A 61 5.44 -10.72 6.13
C ILE A 61 4.45 -10.81 4.95
N GLY A 62 4.94 -11.11 3.74
CA GLY A 62 4.08 -11.29 2.57
C GLY A 62 3.06 -12.42 2.74
N TYR A 63 3.48 -13.56 3.28
CA TYR A 63 2.59 -14.69 3.59
C TYR A 63 1.61 -14.37 4.72
N ALA A 64 2.04 -13.67 5.77
CA ALA A 64 1.15 -13.24 6.86
C ALA A 64 0.06 -12.29 6.34
N ALA A 65 0.43 -11.32 5.51
CA ALA A 65 -0.51 -10.40 4.88
C ALA A 65 -1.45 -11.12 3.91
N PHE A 66 -0.95 -12.08 3.11
CA PHE A 66 -1.77 -12.91 2.24
C PHE A 66 -2.84 -13.66 3.04
N TYR A 67 -2.44 -14.27 4.16
CA TYR A 67 -3.35 -15.01 5.00
C TYR A 67 -4.37 -14.12 5.72
N ALA A 68 -3.96 -12.94 6.21
CA ALA A 68 -4.88 -11.95 6.75
C ALA A 68 -5.93 -11.54 5.69
N ALA A 69 -5.49 -11.26 4.47
CA ALA A 69 -6.37 -10.88 3.37
C ALA A 69 -7.42 -11.96 3.06
N THR A 70 -7.08 -13.25 3.13
CA THR A 70 -8.07 -14.34 2.90
C THR A 70 -9.23 -14.33 3.90
N ARG A 71 -9.02 -13.77 5.09
CA ARG A 71 -10.03 -13.67 6.16
C ARG A 71 -10.80 -12.35 6.10
N GLU A 72 -10.13 -11.28 5.71
CA GLU A 72 -10.73 -9.95 5.57
C GLU A 72 -11.60 -9.83 4.31
N TYR A 73 -11.27 -10.57 3.25
CA TYR A 73 -11.96 -10.53 1.97
C TYR A 73 -12.46 -11.92 1.53
N PRO A 74 -13.35 -12.55 2.31
CA PRO A 74 -13.95 -13.83 1.94
C PRO A 74 -14.82 -13.62 0.70
N GLY A 75 -14.42 -14.19 -0.43
CA GLY A 75 -15.14 -14.03 -1.72
C GLY A 75 -14.32 -13.35 -2.81
N ARG A 76 -13.19 -12.70 -2.47
CA ARG A 76 -12.29 -12.12 -3.47
C ARG A 76 -11.18 -13.10 -3.81
N ALA A 77 -10.70 -13.04 -5.06
CA ALA A 77 -9.47 -13.70 -5.43
C ALA A 77 -8.28 -12.89 -4.93
N ILE A 78 -7.30 -13.58 -4.33
CA ILE A 78 -6.14 -12.95 -3.72
C ILE A 78 -4.90 -13.65 -4.27
N THR A 79 -3.87 -12.89 -4.65
CA THR A 79 -2.60 -13.43 -5.13
C THR A 79 -1.43 -12.85 -4.36
N LEU A 80 -0.52 -13.72 -3.95
CA LEU A 80 0.82 -13.36 -3.53
C LEU A 80 1.76 -13.46 -4.74
N ARG A 81 2.37 -12.35 -5.13
CA ARG A 81 3.35 -12.28 -6.22
C ARG A 81 4.72 -11.88 -5.71
N HIS A 82 5.75 -12.32 -6.42
CA HIS A 82 7.13 -11.93 -6.20
C HIS A 82 7.86 -11.92 -7.53
N LYS A 83 8.50 -10.80 -7.88
CA LYS A 83 9.25 -10.64 -9.15
C LYS A 83 8.46 -11.12 -10.38
N GLY A 84 7.23 -10.62 -10.52
CA GLY A 84 6.32 -10.97 -11.61
C GLY A 84 5.64 -12.35 -11.48
N ARG A 85 6.16 -13.29 -10.67
CA ARG A 85 5.61 -14.64 -10.52
C ARG A 85 4.56 -14.72 -9.40
N VAL A 86 3.42 -15.35 -9.68
CA VAL A 86 2.44 -15.71 -8.64
C VAL A 86 2.97 -16.91 -7.85
N LEU A 87 3.20 -16.71 -6.55
CA LEU A 87 3.64 -17.74 -5.62
C LEU A 87 2.46 -18.51 -5.02
N SER A 88 1.39 -17.80 -4.71
CA SER A 88 0.19 -18.39 -4.13
C SER A 88 -1.03 -17.62 -4.59
N ARG A 89 -2.11 -18.37 -4.83
CA ARG A 89 -3.39 -17.80 -5.24
C ARG A 89 -4.48 -18.43 -4.38
N TRP A 90 -5.26 -17.57 -3.74
CA TRP A 90 -6.50 -17.93 -3.10
C TRP A 90 -7.63 -17.53 -4.02
N THR A 91 -8.47 -18.48 -4.37
CA THR A 91 -9.76 -18.21 -4.99
C THR A 91 -10.80 -18.65 -3.98
N ALA A 92 -11.58 -17.71 -3.46
CA ALA A 92 -12.76 -18.10 -2.70
C ALA A 92 -13.69 -18.84 -3.67
N GLN A 93 -13.65 -20.17 -3.65
CA GLN A 93 -14.61 -20.97 -4.37
C GLN A 93 -15.95 -20.74 -3.69
N THR A 94 -16.85 -20.00 -4.35
CA THR A 94 -18.28 -20.02 -4.04
C THR A 94 -18.71 -21.48 -4.09
N HIS A 95 -18.97 -22.06 -2.93
CA HIS A 95 -19.64 -23.35 -2.77
C HIS A 95 -21.14 -23.10 -2.57
#